data_AF-A0A6A5AV29-F1
#
_entry.id   AF-A0A6A5AV29-F1
#
_cell.length_a   1.000
_cell.length_b   1.000
_cell.length_c   1.000
_cell.angle_alpha   90.00
_cell.angle_beta   90.00
_cell.angle_gamma   90.00
#
_symmetry.space_group_name_H-M   'P 1'
#
loop_
_entity.id
_entity.type
_entity.pdbx_description
1 polymer ?
#
loop_
_entity_poly.entity_id
_entity_poly.type
_entity_poly.pdbx_seq_one_letter_code
_entity_poly.pdbx_strand_id
1 'polypeptide(L)'
;MATFNRLVSWFQDEPDLSRFVFADQCFINENFPNFHVASYKYNAVKTLRSAHPATWNMEEVKNVHFILTKPWDVDPTDPGQGEVPFLDLYKIWWATRDSNAPRLVVVISQSYHKS
;
A
#
# COMPACT_ATOMS: atom_id res chain seq x y z
N MET A 1 -8.19 -25.19 2.91
CA MET A 1 -7.34 -25.72 4.00
C MET A 1 -5.95 -26.13 3.54
N ALA A 2 -5.77 -26.81 2.40
CA ALA A 2 -4.44 -27.23 1.91
C ALA A 2 -3.43 -26.06 1.75
N THR A 3 -3.84 -24.93 1.16
CA THR A 3 -2.95 -23.77 0.97
C THR A 3 -2.46 -23.18 2.28
N PHE A 4 -3.35 -22.96 3.24
CA PHE A 4 -2.99 -22.36 4.53
C PHE A 4 -1.97 -23.22 5.27
N ASN A 5 -2.20 -24.53 5.39
CA ASN A 5 -1.27 -25.44 6.04
C ASN A 5 0.10 -25.49 5.34
N ARG A 6 0.11 -25.43 3.99
CA ARG A 6 1.36 -25.34 3.21
C ARG A 6 2.14 -24.08 3.56
N LEU A 7 1.47 -22.92 3.65
CA LEU A 7 2.11 -21.66 4.02
C LEU A 7 2.67 -21.72 5.45
N VAL A 8 1.90 -22.25 6.41
CA VAL A 8 2.36 -22.40 7.80
C VAL A 8 3.59 -23.31 7.89
N SER A 9 3.57 -24.47 7.24
CA SER A 9 4.71 -25.39 7.22
C SER A 9 5.95 -24.71 6.65
N TRP A 10 5.82 -24.06 5.49
CA TRP A 10 6.94 -23.36 4.86
C TRP A 10 7.51 -22.26 5.76
N PHE A 11 6.63 -21.49 6.42
CA PHE A 11 7.04 -20.44 7.35
C PHE A 11 7.80 -21.01 8.56
N GLN A 12 7.39 -22.18 9.07
CA GLN A 12 8.06 -22.86 10.19
C GLN A 12 9.42 -23.46 9.80
N ASP A 13 9.59 -23.82 8.53
CA ASP A 13 10.83 -24.41 7.99
C ASP A 13 11.87 -23.36 7.56
N GLU A 14 11.49 -22.07 7.50
CA GLU A 14 12.38 -20.98 7.08
C GLU A 14 13.41 -20.65 8.18
N PRO A 15 14.71 -20.89 7.94
CA PRO A 15 15.74 -20.67 8.95
C PRO A 15 16.05 -19.19 9.22
N ASP A 16 15.76 -18.29 8.28
CA ASP A 16 16.04 -16.86 8.43
C ASP A 16 14.90 -15.98 7.89
N LEU A 17 13.98 -15.62 8.79
CA LEU A 17 12.89 -14.70 8.47
C LEU A 17 13.36 -13.24 8.29
N SER A 18 14.58 -12.89 8.71
CA SER A 18 15.08 -11.50 8.63
C SER A 18 15.36 -11.06 7.19
N ARG A 19 15.55 -12.02 6.28
CA ARG A 19 15.71 -11.76 4.84
C ARG A 19 14.46 -11.13 4.20
N PHE A 20 13.29 -11.29 4.82
CA PHE A 20 12.06 -10.67 4.34
C PHE A 20 11.96 -9.22 4.77
N VAL A 21 12.61 -8.34 4.02
CA VAL A 21 12.54 -6.87 4.21
C VAL A 21 11.08 -6.38 4.23
N PHE A 22 10.20 -7.08 3.50
CA PHE A 22 8.75 -6.89 3.54
C PHE A 22 8.07 -8.24 3.83
N ALA A 23 8.06 -8.65 5.11
CA ALA A 23 7.58 -9.94 5.61
C ALA A 23 6.48 -10.59 4.75
N ASP A 24 5.27 -10.02 4.76
CA ASP A 24 4.13 -10.60 4.04
C ASP A 24 4.31 -10.58 2.51
N GLN A 25 4.83 -9.49 1.94
CA GLN A 25 4.95 -9.35 0.49
C GLN A 25 6.00 -10.29 -0.10
N CYS A 26 7.18 -10.38 0.54
CA CYS A 26 8.23 -11.29 0.12
C CYS A 26 7.79 -12.75 0.27
N PHE A 27 7.20 -13.10 1.41
CA PHE A 27 6.71 -14.44 1.68
C PHE A 27 5.66 -14.90 0.66
N ILE A 28 4.67 -14.06 0.36
CA ILE A 28 3.63 -14.37 -0.61
C ILE A 28 4.20 -14.44 -2.04
N ASN A 29 5.12 -13.55 -2.42
CA ASN A 29 5.74 -13.59 -3.74
C ASN A 29 6.50 -14.90 -3.99
N GLU A 30 7.22 -15.40 -2.98
CA GLU A 30 7.95 -16.68 -3.09
C GLU A 30 7.00 -17.89 -3.13
N ASN A 31 5.88 -17.82 -2.41
CA ASN A 31 4.90 -18.90 -2.35
C ASN A 31 3.93 -18.95 -3.55
N PHE A 32 3.87 -17.87 -4.33
CA PHE A 32 3.01 -17.72 -5.52
C PHE A 32 3.76 -17.03 -6.68
N PRO A 33 4.85 -17.64 -7.19
CA PRO A 33 5.70 -17.01 -8.20
C PRO A 33 5.00 -16.81 -9.56
N ASN A 34 3.96 -17.61 -9.83
CA ASN A 34 3.16 -17.54 -11.05
C ASN A 34 1.87 -16.75 -10.79
N PHE A 35 2.00 -15.44 -10.58
CA PHE A 35 0.87 -14.56 -10.32
C PHE A 35 0.39 -13.85 -11.60
N HIS A 36 -0.89 -13.46 -11.59
CA HIS A 36 -1.44 -12.57 -12.62
C HIS A 36 -1.24 -11.12 -12.21
N VAL A 37 -0.69 -10.31 -13.11
CA VAL A 37 -0.48 -8.88 -12.88
C VAL A 37 -1.82 -8.15 -12.96
N ALA A 38 -2.27 -7.59 -11.84
CA ALA A 38 -3.40 -6.68 -11.82
C ALA A 38 -2.98 -5.28 -12.30
N SER A 39 -3.93 -4.54 -12.89
CA SER A 39 -3.68 -3.13 -13.24
C SER A 39 -3.34 -2.31 -11.99
N TYR A 40 -2.35 -1.41 -12.09
CA TYR A 40 -1.95 -0.51 -11.00
C TYR A 40 -3.12 0.28 -10.41
N LYS A 41 -4.17 0.52 -11.21
CA LYS A 41 -5.41 1.21 -10.81
C LYS A 41 -6.06 0.61 -9.57
N TYR A 42 -5.88 -0.69 -9.33
CA TYR A 42 -6.45 -1.41 -8.19
C TYR A 42 -5.51 -1.50 -6.97
N ASN A 43 -4.28 -1.02 -7.08
CA ASN A 43 -3.31 -0.95 -6.00
C ASN A 43 -2.31 0.18 -6.27
N ALA A 44 -2.80 1.41 -6.40
CA ALA A 44 -1.99 2.55 -6.79
C ALA A 44 -1.17 3.03 -5.58
N VAL A 45 0.08 2.57 -5.49
CA VAL A 45 1.02 2.99 -4.44
C VAL A 45 1.26 4.48 -4.55
N LYS A 46 1.04 5.25 -3.47
CA LYS A 46 1.04 6.72 -3.51
C LYS A 46 2.30 7.33 -4.15
N THR A 47 3.46 6.69 -3.95
CA THR A 47 4.76 7.15 -4.46
C THR A 47 4.91 6.99 -5.98
N LEU A 48 4.09 6.17 -6.64
CA LEU A 48 4.08 6.05 -8.11
C LEU A 48 3.74 7.38 -8.79
N ARG A 49 2.98 8.24 -8.12
CA ARG A 49 2.68 9.58 -8.64
C ARG A 49 3.95 10.40 -8.89
N SER A 50 4.94 10.29 -8.02
CA SER A 50 6.23 10.98 -8.16
C SER A 50 7.24 10.17 -8.97
N ALA A 51 7.26 8.85 -8.82
CA ALA A 51 8.22 7.97 -9.51
C ALA A 51 7.90 7.79 -11.00
N HIS A 52 6.62 7.77 -11.37
CA HIS A 52 6.13 7.53 -12.73
C HIS A 52 4.96 8.47 -13.09
N PRO A 53 5.17 9.80 -13.09
CA PRO A 53 4.11 10.79 -13.28
C PRO A 53 3.36 10.63 -14.61
N ALA A 54 4.04 10.17 -15.67
CA ALA A 54 3.42 9.94 -16.99
C ALA A 54 2.39 8.79 -16.99
N THR A 55 2.50 7.86 -16.04
CA THR A 55 1.57 6.71 -15.92
C THR A 55 0.40 7.03 -14.99
N TRP A 56 0.59 7.96 -14.06
CA TRP A 56 -0.39 8.25 -13.01
C TRP A 56 -1.62 8.98 -13.56
N ASN A 57 -2.77 8.31 -13.51
CA ASN A 57 -4.06 8.91 -13.85
C ASN A 57 -5.05 8.74 -12.70
N MET A 58 -5.25 9.80 -11.91
CA MET A 58 -6.09 9.77 -10.72
C MET A 58 -7.55 9.39 -11.02
N GLU A 59 -8.08 9.73 -12.20
CA GLU A 59 -9.47 9.42 -12.58
C GLU A 59 -9.70 7.92 -12.79
N GLU A 60 -8.64 7.18 -13.12
CA GLU A 60 -8.71 5.73 -13.33
C GLU A 60 -8.40 4.92 -12.08
N VAL A 61 -7.76 5.53 -11.09
CA VAL A 61 -7.40 4.88 -9.82
C VAL A 61 -8.66 4.50 -9.05
N LYS A 62 -8.72 3.23 -8.62
CA LYS A 62 -9.80 2.66 -7.81
C LYS A 62 -9.41 2.55 -6.35
N ASN A 63 -8.15 2.19 -6.10
CA ASN A 63 -7.60 2.04 -4.75
C ASN A 63 -6.25 2.74 -4.65
N VAL A 64 -6.11 3.65 -3.69
CA VAL A 64 -4.82 4.24 -3.33
C VAL A 64 -4.24 3.47 -2.15
N HIS A 65 -2.96 3.13 -2.27
CA HIS A 65 -2.21 2.42 -1.26
C HIS A 65 -1.18 3.36 -0.61
N PHE A 66 -1.44 3.70 0.65
CA PHE A 66 -0.60 4.60 1.45
C PHE A 66 0.53 3.85 2.17
N ILE A 67 1.69 3.78 1.53
CA ILE A 67 2.95 3.29 2.15
C ILE A 67 3.68 4.42 2.90
N LEU A 68 4.62 4.07 3.78
CA LEU A 68 5.40 5.01 4.60
C LEU A 68 4.47 5.84 5.51
N THR A 69 4.49 7.17 5.42
CA THR A 69 3.61 8.08 6.17
C THR A 69 2.16 7.74 5.95
N LYS A 70 1.42 7.57 7.05
CA LYS A 70 0.00 7.25 7.00
C LYS A 70 -0.84 8.52 6.94
N PRO A 71 -2.03 8.46 6.32
CA PRO A 71 -2.89 9.63 6.22
C PRO A 71 -3.28 10.23 7.57
N TRP A 72 -3.43 9.41 8.60
CA TRP A 72 -3.76 9.86 9.96
C TRP A 72 -2.59 10.51 10.72
N ASP A 73 -1.36 10.41 10.19
CA ASP A 73 -0.17 11.05 10.75
C ASP A 73 0.09 12.44 10.12
N VAL A 74 -0.77 12.87 9.20
CA VAL A 74 -0.62 14.14 8.46
C VAL A 74 -1.85 15.00 8.71
N ASP A 75 -1.64 16.25 9.14
CA ASP A 75 -2.66 17.28 9.09
C ASP A 75 -2.77 17.82 7.64
N PRO A 76 -3.85 17.52 6.89
CA PRO A 76 -3.99 17.96 5.51
C PRO A 76 -4.29 19.47 5.38
N THR A 77 -4.54 20.15 6.50
CA THR A 77 -4.82 21.60 6.57
C THR A 77 -3.58 22.42 6.86
N ASP A 78 -2.50 21.79 7.36
CA ASP A 78 -1.21 22.42 7.59
C ASP A 78 -0.24 22.10 6.43
N PRO A 79 -0.03 23.02 5.47
CA PRO A 79 0.92 22.81 4.38
C PRO A 79 2.38 22.69 4.87
N GLY A 80 2.69 23.05 6.12
CA GLY A 80 4.01 22.90 6.73
C GLY A 80 4.34 21.49 7.23
N GLN A 81 3.34 20.62 7.42
CA GLN A 81 3.53 19.21 7.83
C GLN A 81 3.52 18.21 6.65
N GLY A 82 3.05 18.63 5.48
CA GLY A 82 2.71 17.70 4.41
C GLY A 82 3.90 17.21 3.58
N GLU A 83 3.85 15.93 3.16
CA GLU A 83 4.49 15.52 1.91
C GLU A 83 3.74 16.21 0.75
N VAL A 84 4.20 17.42 0.38
CA VAL A 84 3.55 18.30 -0.61
C VAL A 84 3.07 17.57 -1.88
N PRO A 85 3.82 16.62 -2.48
CA PRO A 85 3.35 15.89 -3.67
C PRO A 85 2.10 15.01 -3.47
N PHE A 86 1.73 14.72 -2.23
CA PHE A 86 0.64 13.79 -1.87
C PHE A 86 -0.45 14.44 -1.01
N LEU A 87 -0.41 15.76 -0.78
CA LEU A 87 -1.33 16.46 0.11
C LEU A 87 -2.81 16.29 -0.28
N ASP A 88 -3.11 16.33 -1.57
CA ASP A 88 -4.44 16.04 -2.12
C ASP A 88 -4.88 14.60 -1.90
N LEU A 89 -3.98 13.61 -1.97
CA LEU A 89 -4.29 12.21 -1.63
C LEU A 89 -4.66 12.08 -0.15
N TYR A 90 -3.98 12.80 0.74
CA TYR A 90 -4.36 12.85 2.16
C TYR A 90 -5.71 13.53 2.36
N LYS A 91 -5.98 14.65 1.69
CA LYS A 91 -7.30 15.30 1.71
C LYS A 91 -8.42 14.36 1.28
N ILE A 92 -8.20 13.55 0.22
CA ILE A 92 -9.15 12.54 -0.23
C ILE A 92 -9.39 11.48 0.85
N TRP A 93 -8.34 11.03 1.55
CA TRP A 93 -8.47 10.07 2.63
C TRP A 93 -9.33 10.60 3.79
N TRP A 94 -9.02 11.80 4.27
CA TRP A 94 -9.76 12.44 5.36
C TRP A 94 -11.21 12.73 4.95
N ALA A 95 -11.45 13.22 3.73
CA ALA A 95 -12.81 13.39 3.21
C ALA A 95 -13.60 12.07 3.13
N THR A 96 -12.93 10.97 2.76
CA THR A 96 -13.56 9.63 2.73
C THR A 96 -13.90 9.13 4.12
N ARG A 97 -13.04 9.37 5.12
CA ARG A 97 -13.28 9.01 6.52
C ARG A 97 -14.38 9.85 7.15
N ASP A 98 -14.36 11.17 6.89
CA ASP A 98 -15.14 12.17 7.62
C ASP A 98 -16.56 12.37 7.09
N SER A 99 -16.91 11.83 5.91
CA SER A 99 -18.25 11.62 5.31
C SER A 99 -18.29 12.01 3.80
N ASN A 100 -18.99 11.25 2.94
CA ASN A 100 -19.51 11.64 1.59
C ASN A 100 -18.60 11.66 0.32
N ALA A 101 -17.43 11.02 0.29
CA ALA A 101 -16.64 10.90 -0.96
C ALA A 101 -17.01 9.65 -1.80
N PRO A 102 -16.82 9.66 -3.15
CA PRO A 102 -17.02 8.47 -3.99
C PRO A 102 -16.24 7.27 -3.43
N ARG A 103 -16.81 6.06 -3.59
CA ARG A 103 -16.24 4.76 -3.14
C ARG A 103 -14.86 4.50 -3.75
N LEU A 104 -13.83 5.20 -3.26
CA LEU A 104 -12.45 4.81 -3.41
C LEU A 104 -12.17 3.84 -2.25
N VAL A 105 -11.80 2.60 -2.56
CA VAL A 105 -11.41 1.68 -1.49
C VAL A 105 -9.98 2.04 -1.13
N VAL A 106 -9.82 2.69 0.01
CA VAL A 106 -8.49 2.96 0.57
C VAL A 106 -7.95 1.65 1.13
N VAL A 107 -6.84 1.18 0.58
CA VAL A 107 -6.15 -0.01 1.09
C VAL A 107 -4.98 0.44 1.94
N ILE A 108 -5.01 0.05 3.20
CA ILE A 108 -3.93 0.28 4.17
C ILE A 108 -2.92 -0.86 3.99
N SER A 109 -1.65 -0.55 3.80
CA SER A 109 -0.59 -1.56 4.03
C SER A 109 0.64 -0.93 4.67
N GLN A 110 1.46 -1.82 5.23
CA GLN A 110 2.37 -1.76 6.37
C GLN A 110 3.12 -0.44 6.64
N SER A 111 3.33 -0.17 7.92
CA SER A 111 4.33 0.79 8.41
C SER A 111 5.66 0.07 8.51
N TYR A 112 6.71 0.64 7.95
CA TYR A 112 8.05 0.07 8.02
C TYR A 112 8.81 0.72 9.18
N HIS A 113 9.02 -0.03 10.26
CA HIS A 113 10.12 0.28 11.17
C HIS A 113 11.36 -0.42 10.63
N LYS A 114 12.37 0.34 10.22
CA LYS A 114 13.74 -0.20 10.24
C LYS A 114 14.02 -0.51 11.71
N SER A 115 14.14 -1.80 12.02
CA SER A 115 14.77 -2.26 13.27
C SER A 115 16.15 -1.66 13.41
#